data_AF-A0AAD5DRZ0-F1
#
_entry.id   AF-A0AAD5DRZ0-F1
#
_cell.length_a   1.000
_cell.length_b   1.000
_cell.length_c   1.000
_cell.angle_alpha   90.00
_cell.angle_beta   90.00
_cell.angle_gamma   90.00
#
_symmetry.space_group_name_H-M   'P 1'
#
loop_
_entity.id
_entity.type
_entity.pdbx_description
1 polymer ?
#
loop_
_entity_poly.entity_id
_entity_poly.type
_entity_poly.pdbx_seq_one_letter_code
_entity_poly.pdbx_strand_id
1 'polypeptide(L)'
;MAAADTAQQPDDEPLTICTVGHSSRSMDDLAALLSENGVTLLVDFDKDAFAAELPKRHGCAYTWMGKPLGGLRKRDKALTCNDGWENASFRGYADYMQTPAFQQGLEELLAAARATPGRACLCCAETVHWHCHRMLLSDALAVRGCRVLHIIQHGKAPLPHKLTKFAKVEGESITYPAGYTRPDAAGAGGPSAAAAAAEEGEGGAGGQKQLGAFGFKPVSKEERQRQLEAQQQQEQQQQGKQSGKQGKATGGGGEGKRSGGSEGIARYFLRQPKRSKSEEGGE
;
A
#
# COMPACT_ATOMS: atom_id res chain seq x y z
N MET A 1 -3.62 -58.74 5.87
CA MET A 1 -4.45 -57.51 5.82
C MET A 1 -3.71 -56.44 6.61
N ALA A 2 -2.90 -55.63 5.92
CA ALA A 2 -2.26 -54.47 6.53
C ALA A 2 -3.17 -53.26 6.28
N ALA A 3 -3.64 -52.64 7.37
CA ALA A 3 -4.31 -51.35 7.29
C ALA A 3 -3.23 -50.31 6.95
N ALA A 4 -3.35 -49.71 5.76
CA ALA A 4 -2.55 -48.56 5.39
C ALA A 4 -3.05 -47.36 6.19
N ASP A 5 -2.22 -46.95 7.13
CA ASP A 5 -2.24 -45.66 7.78
C ASP A 5 -2.26 -44.58 6.68
N THR A 6 -3.42 -43.94 6.51
CA THR A 6 -3.60 -42.90 5.49
C THR A 6 -3.03 -41.62 6.08
N ALA A 7 -1.74 -41.40 5.84
CA ALA A 7 -1.07 -40.16 6.14
C ALA A 7 -1.84 -38.97 5.52
N GLN A 8 -2.33 -38.10 6.40
CA GLN A 8 -2.92 -36.81 6.07
C GLN A 8 -1.96 -36.03 5.13
N GLN A 9 -2.42 -35.70 3.93
CA GLN A 9 -1.65 -34.91 2.94
C GLN A 9 -1.50 -33.45 3.44
N PRO A 10 -0.39 -32.74 3.13
CA PRO A 10 -0.09 -31.39 3.62
C PRO A 10 -0.81 -30.24 2.88
N ASP A 11 -1.88 -30.50 2.14
CA ASP A 11 -2.42 -29.58 1.12
C ASP A 11 -3.45 -28.55 1.60
N ASP A 12 -3.60 -28.31 2.91
CA ASP A 12 -4.70 -27.46 3.43
C ASP A 12 -4.20 -26.20 4.17
N GLU A 13 -2.97 -25.75 3.94
CA GLU A 13 -2.53 -24.45 4.47
C GLU A 13 -3.05 -23.30 3.58
N PRO A 14 -3.80 -22.33 4.14
CA PRO A 14 -4.34 -21.22 3.36
C PRO A 14 -3.21 -20.39 2.74
N LEU A 15 -3.43 -19.95 1.49
CA LEU A 15 -2.50 -19.07 0.78
C LEU A 15 -2.19 -17.85 1.65
N THR A 16 -0.90 -17.66 1.96
CA THR A 16 -0.46 -16.55 2.80
C THR A 16 -0.02 -15.36 1.94
N ILE A 17 -0.66 -14.21 2.15
CA ILE A 17 -0.33 -12.94 1.50
C ILE A 17 0.19 -11.95 2.53
N CYS A 18 1.37 -11.40 2.30
CA CYS A 18 1.92 -10.34 3.13
C CYS A 18 1.47 -8.96 2.63
N THR A 19 1.53 -7.94 3.48
CA THR A 19 1.46 -6.54 3.05
C THR A 19 2.57 -5.74 3.71
N VAL A 20 3.11 -4.76 3.01
CA VAL A 20 4.12 -3.85 3.55
C VAL A 20 3.85 -2.43 3.05
N GLY A 21 4.22 -1.44 3.86
CA GLY A 21 4.25 -0.04 3.47
C GLY A 21 5.69 0.41 3.29
N HIS A 22 6.03 0.97 2.13
CA HIS A 22 7.40 1.44 1.91
C HIS A 22 7.65 2.79 2.58
N SER A 23 6.68 3.72 2.60
CA SER A 23 6.85 5.04 3.20
C SER A 23 8.19 5.68 2.77
N SER A 24 8.97 6.19 3.72
CA SER A 24 10.33 6.73 3.52
C SER A 24 11.45 5.69 3.75
N ARG A 25 11.15 4.38 3.73
CA ARG A 25 12.17 3.34 3.87
C ARG A 25 13.14 3.38 2.69
N SER A 26 14.40 3.10 2.95
CA SER A 26 15.35 2.86 1.86
C SER A 26 15.01 1.56 1.14
N MET A 27 15.49 1.42 -0.09
CA MET A 27 15.37 0.19 -0.88
C MET A 27 15.92 -1.03 -0.12
N ASP A 28 17.08 -0.86 0.52
CA ASP A 28 17.77 -1.94 1.22
C ASP A 28 17.02 -2.35 2.50
N ASP A 29 16.43 -1.38 3.23
CA ASP A 29 15.59 -1.65 4.41
C ASP A 29 14.31 -2.39 4.02
N LEU A 30 13.60 -1.91 2.99
CA LEU A 30 12.41 -2.61 2.48
C LEU A 30 12.74 -4.03 2.06
N ALA A 31 13.83 -4.23 1.34
CA ALA A 31 14.20 -5.55 0.88
C ALA A 31 14.63 -6.51 1.98
N ALA A 32 15.31 -5.99 3.02
CA ALA A 32 15.61 -6.78 4.21
C ALA A 32 14.31 -7.24 4.89
N LEU A 33 13.29 -6.37 5.00
CA LEU A 33 11.96 -6.76 5.50
C LEU A 33 11.31 -7.86 4.67
N LEU A 34 11.38 -7.75 3.34
CA LEU A 34 10.82 -8.76 2.44
C LEU A 34 11.50 -10.12 2.63
N SER A 35 12.84 -10.12 2.68
CA SER A 35 13.66 -11.32 2.87
C SER A 35 13.40 -12.00 4.22
N GLU A 36 13.39 -11.23 5.32
CA GLU A 36 13.09 -11.74 6.67
C GLU A 36 11.73 -12.43 6.76
N ASN A 37 10.79 -12.06 5.89
CA ASN A 37 9.43 -12.59 5.89
C ASN A 37 9.19 -13.65 4.81
N GLY A 38 10.23 -14.08 4.08
CA GLY A 38 10.14 -15.08 3.03
C GLY A 38 9.34 -14.63 1.81
N VAL A 39 9.35 -13.31 1.53
CA VAL A 39 8.67 -12.76 0.36
C VAL A 39 9.52 -12.98 -0.88
N THR A 40 8.89 -13.55 -1.90
CA THR A 40 9.51 -13.87 -3.19
C THR A 40 8.84 -13.17 -4.36
N LEU A 41 7.61 -12.67 -4.17
CA LEU A 41 6.89 -11.82 -5.12
C LEU A 41 6.48 -10.51 -4.45
N LEU A 42 6.92 -9.38 -5.00
CA LEU A 42 6.40 -8.07 -4.64
C LEU A 42 5.34 -7.64 -5.66
N VAL A 43 4.13 -7.35 -5.16
CA VAL A 43 3.04 -6.76 -5.93
C VAL A 43 2.97 -5.28 -5.57
N ASP A 44 3.31 -4.42 -6.52
CA ASP A 44 3.32 -2.97 -6.35
C ASP A 44 2.09 -2.31 -6.97
N PHE A 45 1.59 -1.29 -6.28
CA PHE A 45 0.46 -0.48 -6.72
C PHE A 45 0.88 0.90 -7.20
N ASP A 46 2.05 1.40 -6.78
CA ASP A 46 2.65 2.60 -7.34
C ASP A 46 3.50 2.19 -8.54
N LYS A 47 3.41 2.92 -9.65
CA LYS A 47 4.09 2.49 -10.86
C LYS A 47 5.57 2.88 -10.79
N ASP A 48 6.44 1.96 -11.16
CA ASP A 48 7.87 2.18 -11.41
C ASP A 48 8.76 2.44 -10.17
N ALA A 49 8.20 2.48 -8.95
CA ALA A 49 8.98 2.71 -7.73
C ALA A 49 10.06 1.63 -7.52
N PHE A 50 9.74 0.39 -7.87
CA PHE A 50 10.58 -0.76 -7.53
C PHE A 50 10.97 -1.66 -8.72
N ALA A 51 10.33 -1.46 -9.88
CA ALA A 51 10.39 -2.37 -11.03
C ALA A 51 11.83 -2.68 -11.51
N ALA A 52 12.70 -1.67 -11.52
CA ALA A 52 14.05 -1.80 -12.08
C ALA A 52 15.11 -2.26 -11.06
N GLU A 53 14.87 -2.07 -9.76
CA GLU A 53 15.89 -2.18 -8.72
C GLU A 53 15.70 -3.40 -7.81
N LEU A 54 14.46 -3.72 -7.43
CA LEU A 54 14.20 -4.78 -6.45
C LEU A 54 14.53 -6.19 -6.97
N PRO A 55 14.15 -6.58 -8.20
CA PRO A 55 14.56 -7.86 -8.76
C PRO A 55 16.08 -8.01 -8.87
N LYS A 56 16.80 -6.94 -9.24
CA LYS A 56 18.25 -6.97 -9.41
C LYS A 56 19.00 -7.12 -8.09
N ARG A 57 18.54 -6.43 -7.04
CA ARG A 57 19.24 -6.39 -5.75
C ARG A 57 18.90 -7.57 -4.85
N HIS A 58 17.70 -8.14 -4.96
CA HIS A 58 17.17 -9.07 -3.95
C HIS A 58 16.58 -10.35 -4.51
N GLY A 59 16.54 -10.52 -5.84
CA GLY A 59 16.07 -11.76 -6.47
C GLY A 59 14.59 -12.06 -6.24
N CYS A 60 13.79 -11.10 -5.78
CA CYS A 60 12.34 -11.24 -5.72
C CYS A 60 11.73 -10.91 -7.09
N ALA A 61 10.73 -11.70 -7.48
CA ALA A 61 9.87 -11.35 -8.60
C ALA A 61 9.12 -10.05 -8.28
N TYR A 62 8.82 -9.28 -9.32
CA TYR A 62 8.10 -8.02 -9.24
C TYR A 62 6.95 -8.05 -10.24
N THR A 63 5.78 -7.60 -9.80
CA THR A 63 4.66 -7.31 -10.69
C THR A 63 3.97 -6.03 -10.27
N TRP A 64 3.55 -5.24 -11.26
CA TRP A 64 2.79 -4.03 -11.03
C TRP A 64 1.30 -4.30 -11.29
N MET A 65 0.48 -4.05 -10.27
CA MET A 65 -0.98 -4.22 -10.32
C MET A 65 -1.70 -2.91 -9.95
N GLY A 66 -1.06 -1.76 -10.17
CA GLY A 66 -1.64 -0.45 -9.85
C GLY A 66 -2.90 -0.11 -10.65
N LYS A 67 -2.98 -0.51 -11.92
CA LYS A 67 -4.20 -0.31 -12.74
C LYS A 67 -5.40 -1.09 -12.19
N PRO A 68 -5.33 -2.42 -11.98
CA PRO A 68 -6.47 -3.15 -11.46
C PRO A 68 -6.72 -2.92 -9.96
N LEU A 69 -5.69 -2.87 -9.12
CA LEU A 69 -5.86 -2.94 -7.65
C LEU A 69 -5.33 -1.72 -6.89
N GLY A 70 -4.57 -0.83 -7.52
CA GLY A 70 -4.02 0.37 -6.89
C GLY A 70 -4.82 1.64 -7.15
N GLY A 71 -4.34 2.76 -6.62
CA GLY A 71 -4.82 4.11 -6.96
C GLY A 71 -6.15 4.53 -6.35
N LEU A 72 -6.43 5.84 -6.44
CA LEU A 72 -7.66 6.43 -5.92
C LEU A 72 -8.86 6.05 -6.81
N ARG A 73 -9.97 5.65 -6.19
CA ARG A 73 -11.21 5.28 -6.87
C ARG A 73 -12.31 6.28 -6.56
N LYS A 74 -13.07 6.62 -7.60
CA LYS A 74 -14.20 7.53 -7.47
C LYS A 74 -15.38 6.77 -6.90
N ARG A 75 -16.12 7.43 -6.01
CA ARG A 75 -17.40 6.93 -5.50
C ARG A 75 -18.37 6.69 -6.65
N ASP A 76 -19.06 5.56 -6.58
CA ASP A 76 -20.26 5.33 -7.39
C ASP A 76 -21.48 5.82 -6.59
N LYS A 77 -22.19 6.83 -7.11
CA LYS A 77 -23.34 7.40 -6.41
C LYS A 77 -24.57 6.49 -6.46
N ALA A 78 -24.59 5.49 -7.33
CA ALA A 78 -25.68 4.52 -7.40
C ALA A 78 -25.55 3.42 -6.34
N LEU A 79 -24.36 3.22 -5.76
CA LEU A 79 -24.12 2.22 -4.73
C LEU A 79 -24.27 2.81 -3.32
N THR A 80 -25.07 2.14 -2.49
CA THR A 80 -25.29 2.47 -1.08
C THR A 80 -24.78 1.38 -0.12
N CYS A 81 -24.38 0.22 -0.65
CA CYS A 81 -23.92 -0.92 0.13
C CYS A 81 -22.62 -0.66 0.93
N ASN A 82 -21.91 0.44 0.64
CA ASN A 82 -20.66 0.82 1.30
C ASN A 82 -20.74 2.15 2.08
N ASP A 83 -21.97 2.62 2.36
CA ASP A 83 -22.17 3.91 3.03
C ASP A 83 -21.67 3.97 4.49
N GLY A 84 -21.24 2.84 5.07
CA GLY A 84 -20.60 2.79 6.38
C GLY A 84 -19.22 3.46 6.42
N TRP A 85 -18.55 3.65 5.28
CA TRP A 85 -17.28 4.38 5.22
C TRP A 85 -17.47 5.90 5.27
N GLU A 86 -17.08 6.55 6.37
CA GLU A 86 -17.05 8.02 6.46
C GLU A 86 -16.03 8.65 5.49
N ASN A 87 -14.88 7.98 5.30
CA ASN A 87 -13.84 8.44 4.39
C ASN A 87 -14.26 8.19 2.92
N ALA A 88 -14.35 9.27 2.14
CA ALA A 88 -14.76 9.21 0.75
C ALA A 88 -13.85 8.35 -0.15
N SER A 89 -12.54 8.31 0.12
CA SER A 89 -11.59 7.49 -0.65
C SER A 89 -11.77 6.00 -0.37
N PHE A 90 -12.00 5.62 0.90
CA PHE A 90 -12.32 4.23 1.25
C PHE A 90 -13.68 3.81 0.71
N ARG A 91 -14.68 4.69 0.79
CA ARG A 91 -15.99 4.44 0.17
C ARG A 91 -15.86 4.19 -1.33
N GLY A 92 -15.16 5.08 -2.05
CA GLY A 92 -14.95 4.93 -3.49
C GLY A 92 -14.16 3.68 -3.88
N TYR A 93 -13.21 3.26 -3.04
CA TYR A 93 -12.51 1.99 -3.27
C TYR A 93 -13.43 0.79 -2.99
N ALA A 94 -14.22 0.81 -1.91
CA ALA A 94 -15.21 -0.23 -1.60
C ALA A 94 -16.27 -0.39 -2.70
N ASP A 95 -16.71 0.72 -3.31
CA ASP A 95 -17.60 0.72 -4.47
C ASP A 95 -16.93 0.05 -5.67
N TYR A 96 -15.67 0.39 -5.93
CA TYR A 96 -14.88 -0.23 -6.99
C TYR A 96 -14.72 -1.75 -6.78
N MET A 97 -14.67 -2.23 -5.53
CA MET A 97 -14.59 -3.66 -5.23
C MET A 97 -15.81 -4.46 -5.74
N GLN A 98 -16.94 -3.79 -5.96
CA GLN A 98 -18.16 -4.41 -6.50
C GLN A 98 -18.11 -4.59 -8.03
N THR A 99 -17.06 -4.07 -8.69
CA THR A 99 -16.96 -4.10 -10.15
C THR A 99 -16.29 -5.39 -10.66
N PRO A 100 -16.64 -5.88 -11.86
CA PRO A 100 -15.95 -7.01 -12.48
C PRO A 100 -14.44 -6.77 -12.68
N ALA A 101 -14.03 -5.52 -12.91
CA ALA A 101 -12.63 -5.15 -13.08
C ALA A 101 -11.80 -5.39 -11.81
N PHE A 102 -12.37 -5.10 -10.64
CA PHE A 102 -11.70 -5.42 -9.38
C PHE A 102 -11.60 -6.93 -9.17
N GLN A 103 -12.71 -7.65 -9.42
CA GLN A 103 -12.74 -9.10 -9.27
C GLN A 103 -11.68 -9.78 -10.15
N GLN A 104 -11.61 -9.39 -11.42
CA GLN A 104 -10.55 -9.87 -12.33
C GLN A 104 -9.15 -9.55 -11.80
N GLY A 105 -8.92 -8.32 -11.34
CA GLY A 105 -7.63 -7.93 -10.77
C GLY A 105 -7.22 -8.77 -9.56
N LEU A 106 -8.20 -9.11 -8.71
CA LEU A 106 -7.98 -9.92 -7.53
C LEU A 106 -7.65 -11.38 -7.89
N GLU A 107 -8.32 -11.93 -8.89
CA GLU A 107 -8.00 -13.26 -9.43
C GLU A 107 -6.60 -13.30 -10.06
N GLU A 108 -6.22 -12.27 -10.83
CA GLU A 108 -4.87 -12.14 -11.39
C GLU A 108 -3.80 -12.11 -10.28
N LEU A 109 -4.10 -11.42 -9.16
CA LEU A 109 -3.24 -11.38 -7.99
C LEU A 109 -3.09 -12.75 -7.31
N LEU A 110 -4.21 -13.45 -7.10
CA LEU A 110 -4.23 -14.78 -6.50
C LEU A 110 -3.50 -15.80 -7.38
N ALA A 111 -3.71 -15.75 -8.70
CA ALA A 111 -3.02 -16.60 -9.66
C ALA A 111 -1.50 -16.36 -9.62
N ALA A 112 -1.05 -15.11 -9.63
CA ALA A 112 0.37 -14.76 -9.54
C ALA A 112 1.00 -15.23 -8.22
N ALA A 113 0.29 -15.07 -7.10
CA ALA A 113 0.73 -15.52 -5.78
C ALA A 113 0.85 -17.06 -5.72
N ARG A 114 -0.10 -17.80 -6.30
CA ARG A 114 -0.05 -19.28 -6.35
C ARG A 114 1.04 -19.80 -7.29
N ALA A 115 1.31 -19.09 -8.38
CA ALA A 115 2.32 -19.49 -9.36
C ALA A 115 3.76 -19.22 -8.89
N THR A 116 3.95 -18.43 -7.83
CA THR A 116 5.29 -18.06 -7.34
C THR A 116 5.62 -18.82 -6.05
N PRO A 117 6.74 -19.56 -6.00
CA PRO A 117 7.17 -20.22 -4.76
C PRO A 117 7.42 -19.19 -3.66
N GLY A 118 6.95 -19.41 -2.44
CA GLY A 118 7.10 -18.48 -1.31
C GLY A 118 5.88 -17.58 -1.08
N ARG A 119 6.07 -16.40 -0.49
CA ARG A 119 4.97 -15.47 -0.17
C ARG A 119 4.93 -14.29 -1.15
N ALA A 120 3.72 -13.93 -1.58
CA ALA A 120 3.48 -12.65 -2.24
C ALA A 120 3.29 -11.54 -1.20
N CYS A 121 3.76 -10.33 -1.50
CA CYS A 121 3.61 -9.17 -0.65
C CYS A 121 3.03 -7.98 -1.40
N LEU A 122 1.95 -7.41 -0.89
CA LEU A 122 1.33 -6.19 -1.40
C LEU A 122 2.06 -4.96 -0.88
N CYS A 123 2.49 -4.07 -1.76
CA CYS A 123 3.24 -2.86 -1.41
C CYS A 123 2.46 -1.58 -1.78
N CYS A 124 2.49 -0.59 -0.90
CA CYS A 124 2.04 0.78 -1.23
C CYS A 124 2.83 1.83 -0.45
N ALA A 125 2.58 3.11 -0.73
CA ALA A 125 3.28 4.24 -0.15
C ALA A 125 3.04 4.44 1.35
N GLU A 126 1.84 4.14 1.85
CA GLU A 126 1.51 4.34 3.26
C GLU A 126 2.17 3.29 4.16
N THR A 127 2.73 3.73 5.29
CA THR A 127 3.38 2.86 6.27
C THR A 127 2.41 1.82 6.83
N VAL A 128 1.20 2.25 7.22
CA VAL A 128 0.22 1.44 7.95
C VAL A 128 -0.96 1.10 7.06
N HIS A 129 -1.36 -0.17 7.08
CA HIS A 129 -2.37 -0.70 6.15
C HIS A 129 -3.74 -0.05 6.36
N TRP A 130 -4.09 0.36 7.59
CA TRP A 130 -5.39 0.94 7.91
C TRP A 130 -5.57 2.41 7.46
N HIS A 131 -4.58 3.02 6.80
CA HIS A 131 -4.71 4.34 6.18
C HIS A 131 -4.77 4.28 4.65
N CYS A 132 -4.71 3.09 4.06
CA CYS A 132 -4.65 2.93 2.61
C CYS A 132 -5.58 1.83 2.12
N HIS A 133 -5.66 1.71 0.80
CA HIS A 133 -6.48 0.71 0.11
C HIS A 133 -6.07 -0.74 0.46
N ARG A 134 -4.85 -0.97 0.97
CA ARG A 134 -4.42 -2.31 1.40
C ARG A 134 -5.34 -2.89 2.47
N MET A 135 -5.98 -2.08 3.32
CA MET A 135 -6.94 -2.60 4.30
C MET A 135 -8.12 -3.29 3.61
N LEU A 136 -8.77 -2.60 2.67
CA LEU A 136 -9.93 -3.13 1.95
C LEU A 136 -9.58 -4.30 1.04
N LEU A 137 -8.38 -4.25 0.43
CA LEU A 137 -7.87 -5.38 -0.35
C LEU A 137 -7.55 -6.59 0.54
N SER A 138 -7.05 -6.36 1.76
CA SER A 138 -6.81 -7.42 2.75
C SER A 138 -8.12 -8.05 3.23
N ASP A 139 -9.17 -7.24 3.40
CA ASP A 139 -10.50 -7.75 3.73
C ASP A 139 -11.00 -8.70 2.61
N ALA A 140 -10.87 -8.27 1.34
CA ALA A 140 -11.28 -9.08 0.19
C ALA A 140 -10.52 -10.41 0.05
N LEU A 141 -9.22 -10.39 0.36
CA LEU A 141 -8.36 -11.57 0.37
C LEU A 141 -8.73 -12.51 1.52
N ALA A 142 -8.97 -11.98 2.71
CA ALA A 142 -9.35 -12.77 3.87
C ALA A 142 -10.70 -13.48 3.67
N VAL A 143 -11.68 -12.80 3.05
CA VAL A 143 -12.97 -13.39 2.67
C VAL A 143 -12.81 -14.56 1.69
N ARG A 144 -11.77 -14.54 0.84
CA ARG A 144 -11.41 -15.62 -0.10
C ARG A 144 -10.50 -16.69 0.52
N GLY A 145 -10.43 -16.75 1.85
CA GLY A 145 -9.67 -17.77 2.57
C GLY A 145 -8.16 -17.56 2.60
N CYS A 146 -7.65 -16.40 2.18
CA CYS A 146 -6.22 -16.11 2.30
C CYS A 146 -5.86 -15.71 3.73
N ARG A 147 -4.70 -16.18 4.20
CA ARG A 147 -4.10 -15.68 5.44
C ARG A 147 -3.34 -14.39 5.13
N VAL A 148 -3.87 -13.24 5.56
CA VAL A 148 -3.20 -11.95 5.33
C VAL A 148 -2.37 -11.53 6.54
N LEU A 149 -1.10 -11.17 6.31
CA LEU A 149 -0.12 -10.79 7.32
C LEU A 149 0.50 -9.40 7.03
N HIS A 150 0.40 -8.47 7.97
CA HIS A 150 0.93 -7.12 7.80
C HIS A 150 2.35 -7.01 8.39
N ILE A 151 3.34 -6.80 7.52
CA ILE A 151 4.73 -6.51 7.88
C ILE A 151 4.82 -5.03 8.22
N ILE A 152 5.21 -4.72 9.46
CA ILE A 152 5.30 -3.34 9.96
C ILE A 152 6.74 -2.89 10.14
N GLN A 153 7.59 -3.74 10.74
CA GLN A 153 8.97 -3.42 11.10
C GLN A 153 9.80 -4.68 11.33
N HIS A 154 11.12 -4.53 11.34
CA HIS A 154 12.09 -5.60 11.57
C HIS A 154 11.94 -6.24 12.96
N GLY A 155 12.33 -7.51 13.06
CA GLY A 155 12.41 -8.23 14.33
C GLY A 155 11.08 -8.40 15.08
N LYS A 156 9.94 -8.11 14.42
CA LYS A 156 8.59 -8.30 14.94
C LYS A 156 7.82 -9.24 14.03
N ALA A 157 7.05 -10.14 14.62
CA ALA A 157 6.15 -10.99 13.87
C ALA A 157 5.13 -10.13 13.09
N PRO A 158 4.82 -10.48 11.83
CA PRO A 158 3.74 -9.83 11.09
C PRO A 158 2.41 -9.89 11.82
N LEU A 159 1.65 -8.79 11.75
CA LEU A 159 0.35 -8.69 12.40
C LEU A 159 -0.71 -9.41 11.54
N PRO A 160 -1.45 -10.39 12.08
CA PRO A 160 -2.57 -10.99 11.34
C PRO A 160 -3.64 -9.94 11.01
N HIS A 161 -4.14 -9.98 9.79
CA HIS A 161 -5.26 -9.14 9.38
C HIS A 161 -6.52 -9.51 10.17
N LYS A 162 -7.30 -8.49 10.52
CA LYS A 162 -8.63 -8.64 11.12
C LYS A 162 -9.61 -7.93 10.22
N LEU A 163 -10.69 -8.62 9.87
CA LEU A 163 -11.74 -8.03 9.05
C LEU A 163 -12.23 -6.72 9.65
N THR A 164 -12.50 -5.75 8.78
CA THR A 164 -13.17 -4.51 9.16
C THR A 164 -14.46 -4.82 9.92
N LYS A 165 -14.60 -4.28 11.13
CA LYS A 165 -15.63 -4.71 12.10
C LYS A 165 -17.08 -4.63 11.61
N PHE A 166 -17.34 -3.74 10.65
CA PHE A 166 -18.65 -3.49 10.08
C PHE A 166 -18.81 -4.04 8.67
N ALA A 167 -17.84 -4.82 8.19
CA ALA A 167 -17.95 -5.52 6.94
C ALA A 167 -19.05 -6.59 7.04
N LYS A 168 -19.81 -6.74 5.95
CA LYS A 168 -20.71 -7.87 5.73
C LYS A 168 -20.16 -8.73 4.61
N VAL A 169 -20.15 -10.04 4.84
CA VAL A 169 -19.61 -11.04 3.93
C VAL A 169 -20.75 -11.91 3.41
N GLU A 170 -20.86 -12.02 2.08
CA GLU A 170 -21.82 -12.89 1.39
C GLU A 170 -21.07 -13.68 0.32
N GLY A 171 -20.77 -14.94 0.62
CA GLY A 171 -19.85 -15.73 -0.20
C GLY A 171 -18.47 -15.07 -0.26
N GLU A 172 -17.99 -14.79 -1.47
CA GLU A 172 -16.73 -14.06 -1.69
C GLU A 172 -16.90 -12.53 -1.79
N SER A 173 -18.13 -12.05 -1.71
CA SER A 173 -18.46 -10.63 -1.75
C SER A 173 -18.34 -10.01 -0.36
N ILE A 174 -17.86 -8.77 -0.32
CA ILE A 174 -17.75 -7.98 0.89
C ILE A 174 -18.29 -6.57 0.66
N THR A 175 -19.12 -6.12 1.59
CA THR A 175 -19.74 -4.79 1.59
C THR A 175 -19.59 -4.14 2.96
N TYR A 176 -19.81 -2.83 3.04
CA TYR A 176 -19.59 -2.04 4.24
C TYR A 176 -20.81 -1.15 4.54
N PRO A 177 -21.96 -1.75 4.93
CA PRO A 177 -23.20 -1.01 5.07
C PRO A 177 -23.17 -0.01 6.22
N ALA A 178 -24.00 1.02 6.11
CA ALA A 178 -24.24 1.97 7.19
C ALA A 178 -24.90 1.29 8.41
N GLY A 179 -24.91 2.02 9.54
CA GLY A 179 -25.63 1.59 10.76
C GLY A 179 -24.81 0.77 11.74
N TYR A 180 -23.50 0.60 11.52
CA TYR A 180 -22.61 0.06 12.55
C TYR A 180 -22.34 1.10 13.64
N THR A 181 -22.87 0.87 14.83
CA THR A 181 -22.50 1.61 16.03
C THR A 181 -21.24 1.01 16.63
N ARG A 182 -20.20 1.82 16.82
CA ARG A 182 -18.99 1.37 17.48
C ARG A 182 -19.34 1.02 18.95
N PRO A 183 -18.91 -0.14 19.50
CA PRO A 183 -19.31 -0.54 20.85
C PRO A 183 -18.93 0.43 21.98
N ASP A 184 -17.98 1.33 21.75
CA ASP A 184 -17.55 2.42 22.64
C ASP A 184 -18.29 3.75 22.40
N ALA A 185 -19.06 3.89 21.31
CA ALA A 185 -19.81 5.09 20.98
C ALA A 185 -21.10 5.26 21.80
N ALA A 186 -21.49 4.25 22.59
CA ALA A 186 -22.62 4.32 23.51
C ALA A 186 -22.39 5.28 24.70
N GLY A 187 -21.19 5.87 24.85
CA GLY A 187 -20.87 6.87 25.87
C GLY A 187 -20.82 8.32 25.39
N ALA A 188 -21.00 8.59 24.09
CA ALA A 188 -21.05 9.95 23.54
C ALA A 188 -22.41 10.19 22.88
N GLY A 189 -23.46 10.14 23.70
CA GLY A 189 -24.78 10.62 23.31
C GLY A 189 -24.74 12.13 23.10
N GLY A 190 -24.73 12.56 21.84
CA GLY A 190 -25.25 13.85 21.42
C GLY A 190 -26.40 13.58 20.44
N PRO A 191 -27.56 14.24 20.57
CA PRO A 191 -28.74 13.88 19.81
C PRO A 191 -28.50 14.04 18.31
N SER A 192 -29.07 13.10 17.55
CA SER A 192 -29.50 13.30 16.16
C SER A 192 -30.15 14.68 16.05
N ALA A 193 -29.84 15.41 14.98
CA ALA A 193 -30.42 16.71 14.67
C ALA A 193 -31.95 16.60 14.41
N ALA A 194 -32.72 16.45 15.47
CA ALA A 194 -34.14 16.69 15.58
C ALA A 194 -34.50 16.72 17.08
N ALA A 195 -34.95 17.90 17.55
CA ALA A 195 -35.42 18.23 18.90
C ALA A 195 -34.36 18.53 19.97
N ALA A 196 -34.20 19.82 20.29
CA ALA A 196 -34.45 20.37 21.63
C ALA A 196 -33.95 21.83 21.69
N ALA A 197 -34.89 22.77 21.66
CA ALA A 197 -34.73 24.05 22.33
C ALA A 197 -35.12 23.86 23.80
N ALA A 198 -34.48 24.66 24.66
CA ALA A 198 -34.81 24.97 26.05
C ALA A 198 -33.87 24.42 27.14
N GLU A 199 -33.31 25.41 27.84
CA GLU A 199 -33.01 25.51 29.28
C GLU A 199 -31.58 25.24 29.79
N GLU A 200 -31.12 26.31 30.45
CA GLU A 200 -29.86 26.51 31.16
C GLU A 200 -29.94 25.93 32.58
N GLY A 201 -28.80 25.53 33.13
CA GLY A 201 -28.70 25.15 34.54
C GLY A 201 -27.28 24.72 34.93
N GLU A 202 -26.63 25.56 35.72
CA GLU A 202 -25.26 25.42 36.25
C GLU A 202 -25.08 24.26 37.24
N GLY A 203 -23.83 23.77 37.33
CA GLY A 203 -23.27 23.31 38.61
C GLY A 203 -22.44 22.01 38.59
N GLY A 204 -21.21 22.09 39.10
CA GLY A 204 -20.67 21.03 39.95
C GLY A 204 -19.48 20.23 39.42
N ALA A 205 -18.32 20.54 39.98
CA ALA A 205 -17.02 19.88 39.79
C ALA A 205 -16.93 18.45 40.34
N GLY A 206 -15.95 17.67 39.83
CA GLY A 206 -15.30 16.63 40.64
C GLY A 206 -14.68 15.44 39.88
N GLY A 207 -13.36 15.29 40.00
CA GLY A 207 -12.77 13.98 40.33
C GLY A 207 -12.29 13.07 39.19
N GLN A 208 -10.97 13.05 39.01
CA GLN A 208 -10.18 12.14 38.19
C GLN A 208 -10.39 10.65 38.51
N LYS A 209 -10.22 9.77 37.50
CA LYS A 209 -9.13 8.77 37.49
C LYS A 209 -8.92 8.06 36.14
N GLN A 210 -7.64 8.04 35.77
CA GLN A 210 -6.94 7.41 34.65
C GLN A 210 -7.29 5.94 34.37
N LEU A 211 -7.27 5.57 33.08
CA LEU A 211 -6.60 4.35 32.56
C LEU A 211 -6.10 4.55 31.11
N GLY A 212 -4.77 4.66 30.95
CA GLY A 212 -3.97 4.09 29.84
C GLY A 212 -4.14 4.59 28.38
N ALA A 213 -3.70 5.81 28.06
CA ALA A 213 -3.50 6.24 26.67
C ALA A 213 -2.11 5.80 26.14
N PHE A 214 -2.08 4.97 25.09
CA PHE A 214 -0.88 4.78 24.27
C PHE A 214 -0.58 6.10 23.54
N GLY A 215 0.36 6.88 24.10
CA GLY A 215 0.74 8.19 23.61
C GLY A 215 1.53 8.11 22.30
N PHE A 216 0.83 8.13 21.16
CA PHE A 216 1.40 8.56 19.90
C PHE A 216 1.08 10.04 19.72
N LYS A 217 2.08 10.92 19.89
CA LYS A 217 1.91 12.35 19.62
C LYS A 217 1.93 12.57 18.11
N PRO A 218 0.85 13.08 17.49
CA PRO A 218 0.88 13.40 16.07
C PRO A 218 1.88 14.54 15.84
N VAL A 219 2.91 14.28 15.03
CA VAL A 219 3.92 15.28 14.65
C VAL A 219 3.24 16.39 13.85
N SER A 220 3.46 17.64 14.25
CA SER A 220 2.79 18.79 13.61
C SER A 220 3.20 18.93 12.14
N LYS A 221 2.42 19.64 11.34
CA LYS A 221 2.80 19.92 9.93
C LYS A 221 4.13 20.69 9.85
N GLU A 222 4.40 21.53 10.84
CA GLU A 222 5.63 22.32 10.93
C GLU A 222 6.84 21.46 11.30
N GLU A 223 6.67 20.45 12.18
CA GLU A 223 7.76 19.51 12.48
C GLU A 223 8.08 18.60 11.30
N ARG A 224 7.07 18.18 10.52
CA ARG A 224 7.28 17.46 9.26
C ARG A 224 8.06 18.29 8.24
N GLN A 225 7.75 19.57 8.13
CA GLN A 225 8.47 20.49 7.25
C GLN A 225 9.94 20.66 7.69
N ARG A 226 10.19 20.84 9.00
CA ARG A 226 11.55 20.92 9.54
C ARG A 226 12.36 19.65 9.31
N GLN A 227 11.73 18.48 9.40
CA GLN A 227 12.39 17.20 9.14
C GLN A 227 12.76 17.05 7.65
N LEU A 228 11.88 17.46 6.73
CA LEU A 228 12.16 17.46 5.29
C LEU A 228 13.30 18.43 4.92
N GLU A 229 13.31 19.63 5.50
CA GLU A 229 14.38 20.61 5.28
C GLU A 229 15.73 20.12 5.83
N ALA A 230 15.73 19.48 7.00
CA ALA A 230 16.93 18.88 7.57
C ALA A 230 17.47 17.73 6.69
N GLN A 231 16.60 16.92 6.10
CA GLN A 231 16.99 15.85 5.18
C GLN A 231 17.61 16.42 3.89
N GLN A 232 17.00 17.44 3.29
CA GLN A 232 17.54 18.09 2.08
C GLN A 232 18.92 18.72 2.34
N GLN A 233 19.13 19.32 3.51
CA GLN A 233 20.43 19.87 3.90
C GLN A 233 21.50 18.78 4.06
N GLN A 234 21.14 17.62 4.62
CA GLN A 234 22.07 16.49 4.73
C GLN A 234 22.44 15.91 3.36
N GLU A 235 21.49 15.80 2.43
CA GLU A 235 21.74 15.32 1.06
C GLU A 235 22.66 16.27 0.29
N GLN A 236 22.46 17.60 0.42
CA GLN A 236 23.37 18.59 -0.18
C GLN A 236 24.79 18.51 0.39
N GLN A 237 24.93 18.29 1.71
CA GLN A 237 26.24 18.09 2.33
C GLN A 237 26.92 16.78 1.89
N GLN A 238 26.16 15.72 1.60
CA GLN A 238 26.71 14.46 1.09
C GLN A 238 27.13 14.58 -0.38
N GLN A 239 26.37 15.30 -1.21
CA GLN A 239 26.72 15.58 -2.60
C GLN A 239 27.98 16.47 -2.71
N GLY A 240 28.15 17.44 -1.80
CA GLY A 240 29.38 18.24 -1.71
C GLY A 240 30.62 17.45 -1.29
N LYS A 241 30.46 16.36 -0.53
CA LYS A 241 31.56 15.45 -0.15
C LYS A 241 31.94 14.48 -1.27
N GLN A 242 31.01 14.12 -2.15
CA GLN A 242 31.30 13.29 -3.34
C GLN A 242 32.02 14.08 -4.44
N SER A 243 31.68 15.36 -4.65
CA SER A 243 32.38 16.21 -5.64
C SER A 243 33.81 16.58 -5.22
N GLY A 244 34.10 16.65 -3.91
CA GLY A 244 35.46 16.86 -3.40
C GLY A 244 36.42 15.67 -3.58
N LYS A 245 35.91 14.46 -3.87
CA LYS A 245 36.72 13.23 -3.95
C LYS A 245 37.15 12.86 -5.39
N GLN A 246 36.65 13.57 -6.41
CA GLN A 246 37.04 13.36 -7.82
C GLN A 246 38.13 14.33 -8.33
N GLY A 247 38.61 15.26 -7.49
CA GLY A 247 39.64 16.25 -7.87
C GLY A 247 41.10 15.81 -7.77
N LYS A 248 41.41 14.51 -7.56
CA LYS A 248 42.81 14.07 -7.38
C LYS A 248 43.10 12.68 -7.95
N ALA A 249 42.96 12.50 -9.26
CA ALA A 249 43.63 11.42 -9.99
C ALA A 249 43.54 11.64 -11.52
N THR A 250 44.44 12.43 -12.11
CA THR A 250 44.82 12.27 -13.52
C THR A 250 46.31 12.60 -13.70
N GLY A 251 47.08 11.59 -14.13
CA GLY A 251 48.47 11.71 -14.56
C GLY A 251 48.91 10.43 -15.27
N GLY A 252 49.12 10.53 -16.60
CA GLY A 252 49.61 9.47 -17.51
C GLY A 252 48.49 8.60 -18.07
N GLY A 253 48.29 8.42 -19.38
CA GLY A 253 49.18 8.46 -20.54
C GLY A 253 49.10 7.09 -21.22
N GLY A 254 48.66 7.03 -22.49
CA GLY A 254 48.71 5.78 -23.27
C GLY A 254 47.66 5.65 -24.37
N GLU A 255 48.07 5.91 -25.61
CA GLU A 255 47.38 5.52 -26.84
C GLU A 255 47.28 4.00 -26.98
N GLY A 256 46.15 3.51 -27.52
CA GLY A 256 45.97 2.10 -27.89
C GLY A 256 44.74 1.88 -28.77
N LYS A 257 44.98 1.63 -30.06
CA LYS A 257 43.99 1.30 -31.11
C LYS A 257 43.40 -0.12 -30.98
N ARG A 258 42.24 -0.31 -31.66
CA ARG A 258 41.58 -1.57 -32.13
C ARG A 258 40.81 -2.34 -31.04
N SER A 259 39.68 -3.01 -31.29
CA SER A 259 38.80 -3.20 -32.46
C SER A 259 37.61 -4.06 -32.00
N GLY A 260 36.42 -3.80 -32.55
CA GLY A 260 35.45 -4.86 -32.90
C GLY A 260 34.49 -5.39 -31.83
N GLY A 261 33.20 -5.33 -32.15
CA GLY A 261 32.31 -6.48 -31.95
C GLY A 261 31.05 -6.24 -31.12
N SER A 262 29.91 -6.42 -31.79
CA SER A 262 28.56 -6.75 -31.27
C SER A 262 27.77 -5.62 -30.58
N GLU A 263 26.47 -5.46 -30.74
CA GLU A 263 25.46 -5.88 -31.72
C GLU A 263 24.18 -5.09 -31.35
N GLY A 264 23.34 -4.79 -32.34
CA GLY A 264 21.91 -4.53 -32.22
C GLY A 264 21.36 -3.69 -31.07
N ILE A 265 21.13 -2.39 -31.31
CA ILE A 265 20.08 -1.64 -30.61
C ILE A 265 19.10 -1.06 -31.63
N ALA A 266 17.84 -1.40 -31.37
CA ALA A 266 16.65 -1.16 -32.18
C ALA A 266 16.50 0.28 -32.68
N ARG A 267 16.30 0.40 -34.00
CA ARG A 267 15.57 1.52 -34.60
C ARG A 267 14.15 1.07 -34.89
N TYR A 268 13.19 1.56 -34.11
CA TYR A 268 11.84 1.77 -34.60
C TYR A 268 11.48 3.25 -34.48
N PHE A 269 10.92 3.75 -35.57
CA PHE A 269 10.88 5.12 -36.02
C PHE A 269 9.67 5.89 -35.46
N LEU A 270 9.91 7.18 -35.18
CA LEU A 270 9.09 8.37 -35.48
C LEU A 270 7.64 8.53 -34.98
N ARG A 271 7.49 9.68 -34.27
CA ARG A 271 6.60 10.82 -34.61
C ARG A 271 5.14 10.74 -34.16
N GLN A 272 4.89 11.44 -33.05
CA GLN A 272 3.58 11.93 -32.63
C GLN A 272 3.07 13.03 -33.59
N PRO A 273 1.80 13.02 -34.05
CA PRO A 273 1.16 14.20 -34.62
C PRO A 273 0.69 15.15 -33.50
N LYS A 274 1.10 16.42 -33.57
CA LYS A 274 0.47 17.52 -32.83
C LYS A 274 -0.73 18.05 -33.62
N ARG A 275 -1.92 18.01 -33.03
CA ARG A 275 -3.07 18.93 -33.25
C ARG A 275 -3.53 19.32 -31.84
N SER A 276 -3.96 20.52 -31.52
CA SER A 276 -4.32 21.71 -32.29
C SER A 276 -4.50 22.85 -31.29
N LYS A 277 -4.20 24.09 -31.67
CA LYS A 277 -4.91 25.25 -31.14
C LYS A 277 -5.33 26.13 -32.31
N SER A 278 -6.64 26.36 -32.36
CA SER A 278 -7.40 27.23 -33.25
C SER A 278 -7.55 28.60 -32.59
N GLU A 279 -7.11 29.63 -33.29
CA GLU A 279 -7.26 31.08 -33.12
C GLU A 279 -6.72 31.59 -34.47
N GLU A 280 -7.34 32.40 -35.33
CA GLU A 280 -8.32 33.50 -35.26
C GLU A 280 -9.20 33.46 -36.54
N GLY A 281 -10.35 34.13 -36.67
CA GLY A 281 -10.46 35.54 -37.10
C GLY A 281 -9.71 35.76 -38.43
N GLY A 282 -10.29 36.08 -39.58
CA GLY A 282 -11.43 36.93 -39.89
C GLY A 282 -10.93 37.98 -40.89
N GLU A 283 -11.28 37.84 -42.17
CA GLU A 283 -11.56 38.87 -43.20
C GLU A 283 -11.80 38.20 -44.56
#